data_AF-A0A9D7BIC1-F1
#
_entry.id   AF-A0A9D7BIC1-F1
#
_cell.length_a   1.000
_cell.length_b   1.000
_cell.length_c   1.000
_cell.angle_alpha   90.00
_cell.angle_beta   90.00
_cell.angle_gamma   90.00
#
_symmetry.space_group_name_H-M   'P 1'
#
loop_
_entity.id
_entity.type
_entity.pdbx_description
1 polymer ?
#
loop_
_entity_poly.entity_id
_entity_poly.type
_entity_poly.pdbx_seq_one_letter_code
_entity_poly.pdbx_strand_id
1 'polypeptide(L)' 'MFGLYLDGDNLGEILLPKRYTNAEMNVGDVVKVFIYLDGEERYTPTTDTPKAEVDQIAYLKVKSIEKIGAFWIGEL' A
#
# COMPACT_ATOMS: atom_id res chain seq x y z
N MET A 1 11.53 -13.60 1.98
CA MET A 1 11.74 -13.03 0.63
C MET A 1 11.78 -11.52 0.83
N PHE A 2 12.95 -10.89 0.69
CA PHE A 2 13.15 -9.49 1.08
C PHE A 2 12.69 -8.54 -0.04
N GLY A 3 12.03 -7.44 0.34
CA GLY A 3 11.61 -6.36 -0.55
C GLY A 3 12.70 -5.30 -0.71
N LEU A 4 12.32 -4.04 -0.94
CA LEU A 4 13.24 -2.90 -0.97
C LEU A 4 12.99 -2.01 0.25
N TYR A 5 14.04 -1.50 0.89
CA TYR A 5 13.89 -0.45 1.88
C TYR A 5 13.88 0.91 1.19
N LEU A 6 12.90 1.72 1.53
CA LEU A 6 12.78 3.11 1.09
C LEU A 6 13.10 4.02 2.27
N ASP A 7 13.78 5.12 1.98
CA ASP A 7 13.85 6.26 2.89
C ASP A 7 12.50 6.99 2.85
N GLY A 8 11.71 6.86 3.92
CA GLY A 8 10.40 7.46 4.10
C GLY A 8 10.44 8.84 4.75
N ASP A 9 11.58 9.53 4.72
CA ASP A 9 11.78 10.85 5.36
C ASP A 9 11.41 10.77 6.86
N ASN A 10 10.41 11.54 7.31
CA ASN A 10 9.99 11.56 8.72
C ASN A 10 9.39 10.22 9.20
N LEU A 11 9.06 9.29 8.29
CA LEU A 11 8.60 7.94 8.63
C LEU A 11 9.76 6.95 8.87
N GLY A 12 10.99 7.36 8.58
CA GLY A 12 12.18 6.50 8.65
C GLY A 12 12.21 5.45 7.54
N GLU A 13 12.95 4.36 7.78
CA GLU A 13 13.05 3.26 6.82
C GLU A 13 11.74 2.47 6.76
N ILE A 14 11.16 2.37 5.56
CA ILE A 14 9.93 1.62 5.30
C ILE A 14 10.19 0.50 4.29
N LEU A 15 9.67 -0.69 4.55
CA LEU A 15 9.86 -1.84 3.67
C LEU A 15 8.78 -1.86 2.58
N LEU A 16 9.19 -1.67 1.32
CA LEU A 16 8.38 -1.97 0.13
C LEU A 16 8.31 -3.48 -0.10
N PRO A 17 7.14 -4.12 0.09
CA PRO A 17 6.98 -5.55 -0.16
C PRO A 17 7.39 -5.92 -1.58
N LYS A 18 8.08 -7.05 -1.75
CA LYS A 18 8.60 -7.49 -3.04
C LYS A 18 7.56 -7.55 -4.17
N ARG A 19 6.29 -7.83 -3.87
CA ARG A 19 5.21 -7.85 -4.87
C ARG A 19 4.99 -6.50 -5.56
N TYR A 20 5.44 -5.41 -4.95
CA TYR A 20 5.35 -4.04 -5.47
C TYR A 20 6.68 -3.53 -6.03
N THR A 21 7.67 -4.40 -6.14
CA THR A 21 8.98 -4.09 -6.74
C THR A 21 9.02 -4.52 -8.19
N ASN A 22 9.89 -3.90 -8.99
CA ASN A 22 10.21 -4.35 -10.34
C ASN A 22 11.73 -4.45 -10.54
N ALA A 23 12.16 -5.05 -11.65
CA ALA A 23 13.58 -5.30 -11.93
C ALA A 23 14.39 -4.03 -12.26
N GLU A 24 13.72 -2.90 -12.50
CA GLU A 24 14.34 -1.63 -12.88
C GLU A 24 14.62 -0.73 -11.67
N MET A 25 14.13 -1.09 -10.48
CA MET A 25 14.37 -0.35 -9.24
C MET A 25 15.77 -0.65 -8.69
N ASN A 26 16.58 0.40 -8.54
CA ASN A 26 17.94 0.35 -8.04
C ASN A 26 18.11 1.21 -6.78
N VAL A 27 19.21 0.96 -6.05
CA VAL A 27 19.60 1.81 -4.93
C VAL A 27 19.88 3.22 -5.44
N GLY A 28 19.26 4.21 -4.78
CA GLY A 28 19.36 5.63 -5.16
C GLY A 28 18.19 6.13 -6.02
N ASP A 29 17.34 5.24 -6.53
CA ASP A 29 16.15 5.64 -7.28
C ASP A 29 15.08 6.25 -6.36
N VAL A 30 14.40 7.27 -6.86
CA VAL A 30 13.21 7.81 -6.21
C VAL A 30 12.00 7.01 -6.67
N VAL A 31 11.35 6.32 -5.73
CA VAL A 31 10.17 5.50 -6.00
C VAL A 31 8.92 6.22 -5.49
N LYS A 32 7.97 6.49 -6.39
CA LYS A 32 6.65 6.99 -5.99
C LYS A 32 5.83 5.84 -5.41
N VAL A 33 5.40 5.98 -4.16
CA VAL A 33 4.57 5.00 -3.45
C VAL A 33 3.38 5.66 -2.78
N PHE A 34 2.32 4.89 -2.60
CA PHE A 34 1.23 5.23 -1.68
C PHE A 34 1.47 4.53 -0.34
N ILE A 35 1.33 5.25 0.77
CA ILE A 35 1.56 4.71 2.13
C ILE A 35 0.22 4.61 2.84
N TYR A 36 -0.09 3.43 3.37
CA TYR A 36 -1.28 3.17 4.18
C TYR A 36 -0.92 2.37 5.44
N LEU A 37 -1.83 2.31 6.40
CA LEU A 37 -1.72 1.42 7.56
C LEU A 37 -2.36 0.07 7.23
N ASP A 38 -1.60 -1.01 7.35
CA ASP A 38 -2.15 -2.36 7.18
C ASP A 38 -3.00 -2.79 8.40
N GLY A 39 -3.54 -4.02 8.35
CA GLY A 39 -4.36 -4.57 9.45
C GLY A 39 -3.60 -4.78 10.76
N GLU A 40 -2.28 -4.60 10.78
CA GLU A 40 -1.42 -4.64 11.97
C GLU A 40 -0.89 -3.24 12.34
N GLU A 41 -1.50 -2.17 11.81
CA GLU A 41 -1.13 -0.77 12.06
C GLU A 41 0.30 -0.41 11.63
N ARG A 42 0.82 -1.07 10.59
CA ARG A 42 2.16 -0.79 10.04
C ARG A 42 2.07 0.08 8.80
N TYR A 43 2.94 1.09 8.73
CA TYR A 43 3.15 1.86 7.50
C TYR A 43 3.62 0.92 6.39
N THR A 44 2.77 0.75 5.38
CA THR A 44 2.98 -0.16 4.27
C THR A 44 2.96 0.63 2.98
N PRO A 45 4.11 0.78 2.30
CA PRO A 45 4.16 1.39 0.98
C PRO A 45 3.72 0.39 -0.11
N THR A 46 3.06 0.90 -1.14
CA THR A 46 2.71 0.18 -2.37
C THR A 46 2.98 1.05 -3.60
N THR A 47 3.35 0.41 -4.72
CA THR A 47 3.43 1.07 -6.03
C THR A 47 2.11 1.01 -6.80
N ASP A 48 1.12 0.31 -6.27
CA ASP A 48 -0.23 0.31 -6.81
C ASP A 48 -0.90 1.67 -6.58
N THR A 49 -1.74 2.06 -7.53
CA THR A 49 -2.60 3.24 -7.38
C THR A 49 -3.85 2.85 -6.59
N PRO A 50 -4.20 3.55 -5.49
CA PRO A 50 -5.42 3.23 -4.75
C PRO A 50 -6.67 3.51 -5.60
N LYS A 51 -7.72 2.67 -5.49
CA LYS A 51 -9.02 2.95 -6.12
C LYS A 51 -9.72 4.20 -5.61
N ALA A 52 -9.41 4.64 -4.39
CA ALA A 52 -9.98 5.83 -3.79
C ALA A 52 -9.06 6.41 -2.71
N GLU A 53 -9.06 7.74 -2.62
CA GLU A 53 -8.40 8.51 -1.58
C GLU A 53 -9.44 9.31 -0.76
N VAL A 54 -8.98 10.00 0.28
CA VAL A 54 -9.83 10.93 1.05
C VAL A 54 -10.48 11.92 0.08
N ASP A 55 -11.76 12.20 0.30
CA ASP A 55 -12.62 13.05 -0.54
C ASP A 55 -12.96 12.51 -1.95
N GLN A 56 -12.70 11.23 -2.21
CA GLN A 56 -13.10 10.55 -3.46
C GLN A 56 -14.25 9.54 -3.24
N ILE A 57 -14.95 9.22 -4.34
CA ILE A 57 -15.99 8.19 -4.38
C ILE A 57 -15.57 7.10 -5.36
N ALA A 58 -15.64 5.84 -4.95
CA ALA A 58 -15.35 4.68 -5.80
C ALA A 58 -16.33 3.52 -5.58
N TYR A 59 -16.48 2.69 -6.61
CA TYR A 59 -17.21 1.42 -6.53
C TYR A 59 -16.26 0.28 -6.15
N LEU A 60 -16.57 -0.42 -5.06
CA LEU A 60 -15.74 -1.52 -4.54
C LEU A 60 -16.53 -2.83 -4.46
N LYS A 61 -15.83 -3.94 -4.69
CA LYS A 61 -16.42 -5.28 -4.56
C LYS A 61 -16.42 -5.70 -3.09
N VAL A 62 -17.61 -5.99 -2.57
CA VAL A 62 -17.78 -6.54 -1.21
C VAL A 62 -17.16 -7.93 -1.13
N LYS A 63 -16.29 -8.13 -0.14
CA LYS A 63 -15.63 -9.40 0.20
C LYS A 63 -16.46 -10.17 1.23
N SER A 64 -16.92 -9.49 2.27
CA SER A 64 -17.68 -10.07 3.37
C SER A 64 -18.61 -9.04 3.99
N ILE A 65 -19.67 -9.54 4.63
CA ILE A 65 -20.62 -8.74 5.41
C ILE A 65 -20.69 -9.40 6.78
N GLU A 66 -20.34 -8.63 7.79
CA GLU A 66 -20.35 -9.04 9.19
C GLU A 66 -21.29 -8.11 9.98
N LYS A 67 -21.59 -8.47 11.23
CA LYS A 67 -22.43 -7.63 12.10
C LYS A 67 -21.89 -6.20 12.27
N ILE A 68 -20.57 -6.05 12.24
CA ILE A 68 -19.89 -4.76 12.40
C ILE A 68 -19.91 -3.91 11.12
N GLY A 69 -20.13 -4.52 9.95
CA GLY A 69 -20.14 -3.81 8.67
C GLY A 69 -19.77 -4.70 7.47
N ALA A 70 -19.64 -4.07 6.31
CA ALA A 70 -19.17 -4.73 5.10
C ALA A 70 -17.69 -4.43 4.87
N PHE A 71 -16.94 -5.44 4.43
CA PHE A 71 -15.54 -5.32 4.07
C PHE A 71 -15.39 -5.57 2.58
N TRP A 72 -14.52 -4.79 1.92
CA TRP A 72 -14.24 -4.87 0.50
C TRP A 72 -12.85 -5.42 0.23
N ILE A 73 -12.66 -5.94 -0.99
CA ILE A 73 -11.32 -6.29 -1.47
C ILE A 73 -10.63 -4.98 -1.87
N GLY A 74 -9.59 -4.60 -1.14
CA GLY A 74 -8.71 -3.47 -1.47
C GLY A 74 -7.57 -3.85 -2.42
N GLU A 75 -7.64 -5.04 -3.04
CA GLU A 75 -6.75 -5.37 -4.16
C GLU A 75 -7.25 -4.65 -5.40
N LEU A 76 -6.52 -3.57 -5.67
CA LEU A 76 -6.88 -2.42 -6.47
C LEU A 76 -8.03 -1.66 -5.81
#